data_AF-A0A4R3MZT9-F1
#
_entry.id   AF-A0A4R3MZT9-F1
#
_cell.length_a   1.000
_cell.length_b   1.000
_cell.length_c   1.000
_cell.angle_alpha   90.00
_cell.angle_beta   90.00
_cell.angle_gamma   90.00
#
_symmetry.space_group_name_H-M   'P 1'
#
loop_
_entity.id
_entity.type
_entity.pdbx_description
1 polymer ?
#
loop_
_entity_poly.entity_id
_entity_poly.type
_entity_poly.pdbx_seq_one_letter_code
_entity_poly.pdbx_strand_id
1 'polypeptide(L)'
;MHHESAPDPAAPPTAAEVFQRPTGMGLAQASLRCPKCGAEQPPGAICRHCGIVFDKYEQAQRRARSGGRAATTLYRRDGFPYRFVNQVLWLVFLASLGLAIWSHWQKNRFPPPAFYHAERLGEPLQTPTAAAPFEIETQGIRYTIEPLFDYQLDGVVVSLHDSDVFWDIYHFKDWKDFINIRDLCVVWGDNVTSGVFRDMQYHNSTWTCWISTGSAETAQRFAWDQLSNNHLLTHDPAIHEAIKSAELGDQIHLRGQLARYSHTGGFARGTSTTRADTGNGACETIYVEQFGITRKANPGWRLIYRLAVALTLTALLGLIVMLFVAPVRALK
;
A
#
# COMPACT_ATOMS: atom_id res chain seq x y z
N MET A 1 -110.34 -33.54 -71.96
CA MET A 1 -110.95 -32.22 -72.20
C MET A 1 -111.38 -31.65 -70.85
N HIS A 2 -111.13 -30.36 -70.64
CA HIS A 2 -111.50 -29.52 -69.48
C HIS A 2 -110.70 -29.78 -68.20
N HIS A 3 -109.73 -28.93 -67.87
CA HIS A 3 -109.76 -27.53 -67.36
C HIS A 3 -109.74 -27.47 -65.83
N GLU A 4 -108.61 -26.96 -65.36
CA GLU A 4 -108.31 -26.23 -64.11
C GLU A 4 -109.47 -25.73 -63.26
N SER A 5 -109.28 -25.87 -61.95
CA SER A 5 -109.73 -24.90 -60.94
C SER A 5 -108.59 -24.76 -59.92
N ALA A 6 -107.89 -23.64 -59.97
CA ALA A 6 -106.89 -23.26 -58.98
C ALA A 6 -107.56 -22.76 -57.69
N PRO A 7 -107.02 -23.08 -56.49
CA PRO A 7 -107.25 -22.28 -55.29
C PRO A 7 -106.18 -21.19 -55.13
N ASP A 8 -106.58 -20.11 -54.48
CA ASP A 8 -105.92 -18.81 -54.31
C ASP A 8 -104.41 -18.81 -53.99
N PRO A 9 -103.63 -17.84 -54.51
CA PRO A 9 -102.25 -17.60 -54.08
C PRO A 9 -102.22 -17.06 -52.65
N ALA A 10 -101.56 -17.81 -51.76
CA ALA A 10 -101.30 -17.43 -50.39
C ALA A 10 -100.62 -16.06 -50.29
N ALA A 11 -101.08 -15.26 -49.33
CA ALA A 11 -100.56 -13.93 -49.02
C ALA A 11 -99.03 -13.98 -48.73
N PRO A 12 -98.25 -12.96 -49.14
CA PRO A 12 -96.83 -12.93 -48.89
C PRO A 12 -96.53 -12.82 -47.38
N PRO A 13 -95.46 -13.47 -46.89
CA PRO A 13 -95.12 -13.51 -45.47
C PRO A 13 -94.82 -12.10 -44.94
N THR A 14 -95.19 -11.89 -43.69
CA THR A 14 -95.06 -10.60 -43.00
C THR A 14 -93.60 -10.30 -42.68
N ALA A 15 -93.25 -9.02 -42.52
CA ALA A 15 -91.89 -8.59 -42.18
C ALA A 15 -91.33 -9.22 -40.88
N ALA A 16 -92.18 -9.80 -40.02
CA ALA A 16 -91.77 -10.55 -38.83
C ALA A 16 -91.24 -11.97 -39.15
N GLU A 17 -91.67 -12.59 -40.25
CA GLU A 17 -91.23 -13.93 -40.69
C GLU A 17 -89.87 -13.87 -41.40
N VAL A 18 -89.56 -12.74 -42.05
CA VAL A 18 -88.25 -12.48 -42.70
C VAL A 18 -87.12 -12.26 -41.67
N PHE A 19 -87.46 -11.89 -40.42
CA PHE A 19 -86.49 -11.66 -39.35
C PHE A 19 -86.32 -12.84 -38.37
N GLN A 20 -86.85 -14.03 -38.69
CA GLN A 20 -86.50 -15.26 -37.98
C GLN A 20 -85.06 -15.67 -38.31
N ARG A 21 -84.10 -15.13 -37.55
CA ARG A 21 -82.71 -15.63 -37.52
C ARG A 21 -82.73 -17.11 -37.15
N PRO A 22 -81.96 -17.98 -37.83
CA PRO A 22 -81.80 -19.35 -37.41
C PRO A 22 -81.24 -19.37 -35.98
N THR A 23 -82.05 -19.87 -35.04
CA THR A 23 -81.64 -20.22 -33.70
C THR A 23 -80.62 -21.35 -33.79
N GLY A 24 -79.41 -21.08 -33.31
CA GLY A 24 -78.43 -22.14 -33.04
C GLY A 24 -77.44 -22.43 -34.16
N MET A 25 -76.64 -21.43 -34.55
CA MET A 25 -75.24 -21.75 -34.84
C MET A 25 -74.55 -21.98 -33.50
N GLY A 26 -74.55 -23.23 -33.03
CA GLY A 26 -73.82 -23.68 -31.85
C GLY A 26 -72.33 -23.47 -32.06
N LEU A 27 -71.84 -22.25 -31.80
CA LEU A 27 -70.45 -22.02 -31.47
C LEU A 27 -70.22 -22.73 -30.14
N ALA A 28 -69.70 -23.97 -30.20
CA ALA A 28 -69.21 -24.66 -29.02
C ALA A 28 -68.35 -23.69 -28.23
N GLN A 29 -68.78 -23.34 -27.01
CA GLN A 29 -67.96 -22.51 -26.13
C GLN A 29 -66.64 -23.25 -25.92
N ALA A 30 -65.55 -22.67 -26.41
CA ALA A 30 -64.23 -23.30 -26.32
C ALA A 30 -63.94 -23.60 -24.84
N SER A 31 -63.84 -24.86 -24.47
CA SER A 31 -63.48 -25.28 -23.11
C SER A 31 -61.99 -25.60 -23.05
N LEU A 32 -61.36 -25.19 -21.96
CA LEU A 32 -59.97 -25.50 -21.63
C LEU A 32 -59.97 -26.54 -20.52
N ARG A 33 -59.26 -27.65 -20.74
CA ARG A 33 -59.03 -28.69 -19.74
C ARG A 33 -57.74 -28.41 -18.97
N CYS A 34 -57.83 -28.35 -17.64
CA CYS A 34 -56.67 -28.04 -16.80
C CYS A 34 -55.61 -29.17 -16.84
N PRO A 35 -54.32 -28.86 -17.12
CA PRO A 35 -53.26 -29.87 -17.24
C PRO A 35 -52.78 -30.43 -15.90
N LYS A 36 -53.27 -29.92 -14.77
CA LYS A 36 -52.96 -30.46 -13.43
C LYS A 36 -54.07 -31.33 -12.86
N CYS A 37 -55.34 -30.88 -12.92
CA CYS A 37 -56.46 -31.57 -12.29
C CYS A 37 -57.50 -32.13 -13.29
N GLY A 38 -57.37 -31.84 -14.59
CA GLY A 38 -58.28 -32.36 -15.62
C GLY A 38 -59.68 -31.74 -15.66
N ALA A 39 -59.97 -30.77 -14.80
CA ALA A 39 -61.26 -30.07 -14.82
C ALA A 39 -61.42 -29.23 -16.10
N GLU A 40 -62.60 -29.27 -16.70
CA GLU A 40 -62.98 -28.46 -17.87
C GLU A 40 -63.63 -27.15 -17.41
N GLN A 41 -63.19 -26.06 -18.02
CA GLN A 41 -63.68 -24.72 -17.71
C GLN A 41 -63.60 -23.82 -18.95
N PRO A 42 -64.29 -22.68 -18.98
CA PRO A 42 -64.07 -21.66 -20.01
C PRO A 42 -62.61 -21.16 -19.99
N PRO A 43 -62.11 -20.58 -21.10
CA PRO A 43 -60.73 -20.12 -21.19
C PRO A 43 -60.47 -18.99 -20.19
N GLY A 44 -59.30 -19.00 -19.57
CA GLY A 44 -58.90 -18.00 -18.58
C GLY A 44 -57.52 -18.29 -18.03
N ALA A 45 -56.89 -17.33 -17.36
CA ALA A 45 -55.50 -17.45 -16.89
C ALA A 45 -55.32 -18.42 -15.70
N ILE A 46 -56.39 -18.73 -14.97
CA ILE A 46 -56.37 -19.49 -13.72
C ILE A 46 -57.37 -20.66 -13.78
N CYS A 47 -56.97 -21.82 -13.25
CA CYS A 47 -57.89 -22.93 -13.01
C CYS A 47 -58.78 -22.64 -11.80
N ARG A 48 -60.10 -22.59 -11.99
CA ARG A 48 -61.08 -22.31 -10.92
C ARG A 48 -61.20 -23.44 -9.90
N HIS A 49 -60.76 -24.66 -10.25
CA HIS A 49 -60.86 -25.82 -9.36
C HIS A 49 -59.60 -26.03 -8.50
N CYS A 50 -58.40 -25.86 -9.06
CA CYS A 50 -57.15 -26.15 -8.34
C CYS A 50 -56.21 -24.93 -8.20
N GLY A 51 -56.65 -23.75 -8.67
CA GLY A 51 -55.99 -22.47 -8.43
C GLY A 51 -54.69 -22.23 -9.19
N ILE A 52 -54.27 -23.13 -10.10
CA ILE A 52 -53.04 -22.90 -10.87
C ILE A 52 -53.20 -21.78 -11.89
N VAL A 53 -52.12 -21.03 -12.09
CA VAL A 53 -51.96 -20.14 -13.25
C VAL A 53 -51.34 -20.98 -14.39
N PHE A 54 -52.01 -21.09 -15.54
CA PHE A 54 -51.61 -22.03 -16.60
C PHE A 54 -50.20 -21.75 -17.15
N ASP A 55 -49.86 -20.50 -17.44
CA ASP A 55 -48.52 -20.13 -17.94
C ASP A 55 -47.40 -20.49 -16.97
N LYS A 56 -47.61 -20.25 -15.67
CA LYS A 56 -46.62 -20.60 -14.64
C LYS A 56 -46.46 -22.11 -14.50
N TYR A 57 -47.56 -22.86 -14.58
CA TYR A 57 -47.54 -24.31 -14.51
C TYR A 57 -46.82 -24.93 -15.71
N GLU A 58 -47.07 -24.43 -16.92
CA GLU A 58 -46.35 -24.88 -18.12
C GLU A 58 -44.87 -24.54 -18.08
N GLN A 59 -44.49 -23.34 -17.66
CA GLN A 59 -43.07 -22.98 -17.51
C GLN A 59 -42.36 -23.88 -16.49
N ALA A 60 -43.02 -24.22 -15.38
CA ALA A 60 -42.50 -25.17 -14.40
C ALA A 60 -42.34 -26.58 -14.97
N GLN A 61 -43.33 -27.07 -15.72
CA GLN A 61 -43.28 -28.36 -16.41
C GLN A 61 -42.17 -28.40 -17.49
N ARG A 62 -41.97 -27.31 -18.24
CA ARG A 62 -40.88 -27.18 -19.23
C ARG A 62 -39.52 -27.22 -18.55
N ARG A 63 -39.34 -26.53 -17.41
CA ARG A 63 -38.12 -26.57 -16.59
C ARG A 63 -37.85 -27.97 -16.01
N ALA A 64 -38.89 -28.67 -15.56
CA ALA A 64 -38.76 -30.04 -15.06
C ALA A 64 -38.37 -31.02 -16.17
N ARG A 65 -38.91 -30.84 -17.38
CA ARG A 65 -38.57 -31.65 -18.56
C ARG A 65 -37.17 -31.35 -19.10
N SER A 66 -36.70 -30.10 -19.03
CA SER A 66 -35.33 -29.73 -19.42
C SER A 66 -34.28 -30.07 -18.36
N GLY A 67 -34.67 -30.22 -17.09
CA GLY A 67 -33.78 -30.63 -15.99
C GLY A 67 -33.53 -32.14 -15.86
N GLY A 68 -34.13 -32.98 -16.72
CA GLY A 68 -34.16 -34.44 -16.56
C GLY A 68 -33.08 -35.26 -17.31
N ARG A 69 -32.30 -34.67 -18.21
CA ARG A 69 -31.25 -35.38 -18.98
C ARG A 69 -30.06 -34.49 -19.33
N ALA A 70 -29.21 -34.21 -18.33
CA ALA A 70 -27.80 -33.87 -18.53
C ALA A 70 -27.06 -33.89 -17.18
N ALA A 71 -27.16 -35.00 -16.46
CA ALA A 71 -26.32 -35.26 -15.30
C ALA A 71 -25.62 -36.58 -15.53
N THR A 72 -24.50 -36.55 -16.27
CA THR A 72 -23.24 -37.27 -16.02
C THR A 72 -22.40 -37.23 -17.29
N THR A 73 -21.07 -37.12 -17.13
CA THR A 73 -20.03 -37.14 -18.18
C THR A 73 -19.99 -35.95 -19.16
N LEU A 74 -19.39 -34.84 -18.70
CA LEU A 74 -18.28 -34.12 -19.37
C LEU A 74 -18.00 -32.78 -18.66
N TYR A 75 -17.68 -32.82 -17.37
CA TYR A 75 -16.93 -31.73 -16.75
C TYR A 75 -16.15 -32.23 -15.54
N ARG A 76 -15.17 -33.09 -15.80
CA ARG A 76 -13.98 -33.13 -14.96
C ARG A 76 -13.11 -31.95 -15.41
N ARG A 77 -13.48 -30.71 -15.06
CA ARG A 77 -12.44 -29.68 -14.91
C ARG A 77 -11.81 -29.99 -13.57
N ASP A 78 -10.50 -30.19 -13.56
CA ASP A 78 -9.72 -30.11 -12.33
C ASP A 78 -10.07 -28.77 -11.68
N GLY A 79 -10.95 -28.80 -10.68
CA GLY A 79 -11.45 -27.60 -10.04
C GLY A 79 -10.27 -26.94 -9.35
N PHE A 80 -10.01 -25.68 -9.69
CA PHE A 80 -8.98 -24.89 -9.02
C PHE A 80 -9.13 -25.07 -7.49
N PRO A 81 -8.09 -25.53 -6.76
CA PRO A 81 -8.20 -25.94 -5.36
C PRO A 81 -8.27 -24.72 -4.44
N TYR A 82 -9.35 -23.93 -4.57
CA TYR A 82 -9.51 -22.61 -3.98
C TYR A 82 -9.24 -22.60 -2.47
N ARG A 83 -9.79 -23.58 -1.73
CA ARG A 83 -9.63 -23.66 -0.27
C ARG A 83 -8.18 -23.88 0.13
N PHE A 84 -7.50 -24.81 -0.55
CA PHE A 84 -6.10 -25.13 -0.26
C PHE A 84 -5.20 -23.94 -0.58
N VAL A 85 -5.35 -23.35 -1.78
CA VAL A 85 -4.58 -22.16 -2.18
C VAL A 85 -4.83 -21.00 -1.23
N ASN A 86 -6.09 -20.74 -0.87
CA ASN A 86 -6.44 -19.68 0.08
C ASN A 86 -5.83 -19.93 1.48
N GLN A 87 -5.85 -21.17 1.97
CA GLN A 87 -5.21 -21.53 3.25
C GLN A 87 -3.69 -21.35 3.21
N VAL A 88 -3.03 -21.78 2.14
CA VAL A 88 -1.59 -21.59 1.95
C VAL A 88 -1.25 -20.10 1.87
N LEU A 89 -2.02 -19.29 1.14
CA LEU A 89 -1.82 -17.85 1.05
C LEU A 89 -1.98 -17.17 2.42
N TRP A 90 -2.99 -17.54 3.21
CA TRP A 90 -3.15 -17.04 4.58
C TRP A 90 -1.99 -17.43 5.48
N LEU A 91 -1.54 -18.69 5.42
CA LEU A 91 -0.38 -19.16 6.19
C LEU A 91 0.87 -18.36 5.84
N VAL A 92 1.17 -18.22 4.55
CA VAL A 92 2.34 -17.46 4.06
C VAL A 92 2.23 -16.00 4.45
N PHE A 93 1.05 -15.39 4.34
CA PHE A 93 0.81 -14.00 4.74
C PHE A 93 1.08 -13.79 6.24
N LEU A 94 0.49 -14.62 7.10
CA LEU A 94 0.65 -14.47 8.55
C LEU A 94 2.08 -14.77 9.01
N ALA A 95 2.72 -15.80 8.46
CA ALA A 95 4.10 -16.15 8.78
C ALA A 95 5.07 -15.06 8.31
N SER A 96 4.91 -14.55 7.09
CA SER A 96 5.78 -13.50 6.55
C SER A 96 5.54 -12.15 7.24
N LEU A 97 4.31 -11.82 7.62
CA LEU A 97 4.00 -10.63 8.43
C LEU A 97 4.65 -10.71 9.81
N GLY A 98 4.54 -11.86 10.51
CA GLY A 98 5.20 -12.07 11.79
C GLY A 98 6.72 -11.92 11.69
N LEU A 99 7.33 -12.50 10.64
CA LEU A 99 8.75 -12.34 10.36
C LEU A 99 9.12 -10.88 10.03
N ALA A 100 8.30 -10.17 9.27
CA ALA A 100 8.52 -8.76 8.95
C ALA A 100 8.49 -7.88 10.21
N ILE A 101 7.51 -8.09 11.10
CA ILE A 101 7.43 -7.36 12.38
C ILE A 101 8.65 -7.66 13.24
N TRP A 102 9.03 -8.93 13.41
CA TRP A 102 10.17 -9.28 14.25
C TRP A 102 11.50 -8.76 13.67
N SER A 103 11.75 -8.97 12.38
CA SER A 103 12.96 -8.49 11.71
C SER A 103 13.04 -6.97 11.63
N HIS A 104 11.92 -6.25 11.61
CA HIS A 104 11.88 -4.79 11.73
C HIS A 104 12.52 -4.29 13.02
N TRP A 105 12.30 -5.02 14.13
CA TRP A 105 12.89 -4.66 15.42
C TRP A 105 14.37 -5.01 15.47
N GLN A 106 14.75 -6.18 14.94
CA GLN A 106 16.14 -6.64 14.95
C GLN A 106 17.05 -5.80 14.05
N LYS A 107 16.57 -5.38 12.87
CA LYS A 107 17.40 -4.66 11.89
C LYS A 107 17.93 -3.33 12.42
N ASN A 108 17.20 -2.69 13.35
CA ASN A 108 17.56 -1.39 13.93
C ASN A 108 18.29 -1.49 15.29
N ARG A 109 18.58 -2.71 15.80
CA ARG A 109 19.34 -2.84 17.05
C ARG A 109 20.79 -2.47 16.83
N PHE A 110 21.37 -1.68 17.73
CA PHE A 110 22.79 -1.37 17.66
C PHE A 110 23.65 -2.63 17.89
N PRO A 111 24.66 -2.89 17.04
CA PRO A 111 25.72 -3.88 17.30
C PRO A 111 26.49 -3.63 18.61
N PRO A 112 27.10 -4.67 19.22
CA PRO A 112 27.92 -4.50 20.43
C PRO A 112 29.22 -3.75 20.13
N PRO A 113 29.90 -3.14 21.13
CA PRO A 113 31.14 -2.40 20.91
C PRO A 113 32.20 -3.15 20.08
N ALA A 114 32.35 -4.45 20.32
CA ALA A 114 33.29 -5.32 19.61
C ALA A 114 33.02 -5.46 18.09
N PHE A 115 31.87 -5.00 17.59
CA PHE A 115 31.58 -4.96 16.16
C PHE A 115 32.33 -3.83 15.44
N TYR A 116 32.64 -2.73 16.13
CA TYR A 116 33.17 -1.50 15.57
C TYR A 116 34.70 -1.49 15.51
N HIS A 117 35.25 -0.71 14.57
CA HIS A 117 36.67 -0.35 14.55
C HIS A 117 36.94 0.77 15.55
N ALA A 118 37.18 0.41 16.81
CA ALA A 118 37.39 1.35 17.90
C ALA A 118 38.57 2.30 17.64
N GLU A 119 39.61 1.81 16.96
CA GLU A 119 40.80 2.57 16.57
C GLU A 119 40.53 3.77 15.66
N ARG A 120 39.34 3.81 15.01
CA ARG A 120 38.93 4.92 14.16
C ARG A 120 38.02 5.91 14.85
N LEU A 121 37.41 5.56 15.98
CA LEU A 121 36.37 6.35 16.65
C LEU A 121 36.97 7.43 17.56
N GLY A 122 38.00 8.12 17.09
CA GLY A 122 38.62 9.24 17.79
C GLY A 122 37.80 10.54 17.69
N GLU A 123 38.32 11.61 18.29
CA GLU A 123 37.71 12.93 18.16
C GLU A 123 37.71 13.42 16.70
N PRO A 124 36.66 14.13 16.27
CA PRO A 124 36.62 14.69 14.92
C PRO A 124 37.78 15.63 14.67
N LEU A 125 38.44 15.49 13.52
CA LEU A 125 39.48 16.41 13.09
C LEU A 125 38.82 17.68 12.56
N GLN A 126 39.17 18.82 13.14
CA GLN A 126 38.70 20.13 12.70
C GLN A 126 39.89 21.09 12.59
N THR A 127 40.19 21.57 11.37
CA THR A 127 41.31 22.48 11.11
C THR A 127 40.86 23.67 10.28
N PRO A 128 41.45 24.88 10.47
CA PRO A 128 41.11 26.03 9.64
C PRO A 128 41.22 25.70 8.15
N THR A 129 40.18 25.98 7.37
CA THR A 129 40.18 25.68 5.95
C THR A 129 40.90 26.77 5.15
N ALA A 130 41.54 26.37 4.04
CA ALA A 130 42.06 27.29 3.04
C ALA A 130 41.08 27.51 1.87
N ALA A 131 39.94 26.81 1.87
CA ALA A 131 38.95 26.91 0.82
C ALA A 131 38.27 28.29 0.84
N ALA A 132 38.24 28.95 -0.31
CA ALA A 132 37.45 30.16 -0.50
C ALA A 132 35.96 29.80 -0.63
N PRO A 133 35.04 30.72 -0.28
CA PRO A 133 33.63 30.56 -0.58
C PRO A 133 33.41 30.29 -2.07
N PHE A 134 32.47 29.40 -2.39
CA PHE A 134 32.17 28.99 -3.76
C PHE A 134 30.67 28.88 -3.98
N GLU A 135 30.28 28.85 -5.26
CA GLU A 135 28.88 28.71 -5.65
C GLU A 135 28.66 27.39 -6.38
N ILE A 136 27.50 26.79 -6.15
CA ILE A 136 27.01 25.61 -6.86
C ILE A 136 25.61 25.89 -7.38
N GLU A 137 25.24 25.26 -8.49
CA GLU A 137 23.92 25.37 -9.07
C GLU A 137 23.29 23.99 -9.24
N THR A 138 22.11 23.78 -8.65
CA THR A 138 21.32 22.56 -8.84
C THR A 138 19.84 22.91 -8.94
N GLN A 139 19.11 22.21 -9.82
CA GLN A 139 17.67 22.43 -10.05
C GLN A 139 17.29 23.92 -10.30
N GLY A 140 18.18 24.68 -10.94
CA GLY A 140 17.99 26.12 -11.23
C GLY A 140 18.11 27.03 -10.01
N ILE A 141 18.74 26.56 -8.93
CA ILE A 141 19.00 27.32 -7.71
C ILE A 141 20.50 27.40 -7.48
N ARG A 142 20.95 28.64 -7.26
CA ARG A 142 22.33 28.95 -6.91
C ARG A 142 22.49 29.01 -5.40
N TYR A 143 23.37 28.16 -4.88
CA TYR A 143 23.76 28.13 -3.48
C TYR A 143 25.16 28.73 -3.33
N THR A 144 25.35 29.52 -2.29
CA THR A 144 26.66 30.01 -1.86
C THR A 144 27.08 29.20 -0.65
N ILE A 145 28.23 28.52 -0.75
CA ILE A 145 28.84 27.75 0.34
C ILE A 145 30.03 28.55 0.88
N GLU A 146 30.07 28.75 2.18
CA GLU A 146 31.16 29.42 2.90
C GLU A 146 31.82 28.41 3.86
N PRO A 147 32.90 27.74 3.42
CA PRO A 147 33.69 26.86 4.28
C PRO A 147 34.33 27.62 5.44
N LEU A 148 34.31 27.03 6.64
CA LEU A 148 34.95 27.58 7.84
C LEU A 148 36.10 26.71 8.34
N PHE A 149 35.93 25.39 8.32
CA PHE A 149 36.93 24.41 8.77
C PHE A 149 36.90 23.17 7.89
N ASP A 150 38.07 22.61 7.61
CA ASP A 150 38.16 21.25 7.08
C ASP A 150 37.82 20.28 8.21
N TYR A 151 37.02 19.26 7.88
CA TYR A 151 36.37 18.41 8.86
C TYR A 151 36.41 16.93 8.50
N GLN A 152 36.67 16.09 9.50
CA GLN A 152 36.64 14.63 9.36
C GLN A 152 36.05 14.00 10.61
N LEU A 153 35.09 13.08 10.42
CA LEU A 153 34.43 12.34 11.50
C LEU A 153 34.34 10.86 11.15
N ASP A 154 34.80 10.01 12.07
CA ASP A 154 34.48 8.59 12.10
C ASP A 154 33.54 8.34 13.29
N GLY A 155 32.40 7.72 13.05
CA GLY A 155 31.40 7.57 14.09
C GLY A 155 30.33 6.54 13.79
N VAL A 156 29.43 6.33 14.75
CA VAL A 156 28.30 5.41 14.65
C VAL A 156 26.99 6.18 14.52
N VAL A 157 26.21 5.85 13.50
CA VAL A 157 24.90 6.46 13.26
C VAL A 157 23.88 5.92 14.27
N VAL A 158 23.41 6.77 15.17
CA VAL A 158 22.44 6.41 16.22
C VAL A 158 21.03 6.90 15.93
N SER A 159 20.90 7.93 15.10
CA SER A 159 19.61 8.38 14.58
C SER A 159 19.80 9.04 13.23
N LEU A 160 18.73 9.06 12.44
CA LEU A 160 18.72 9.63 11.10
C LEU A 160 17.41 10.35 10.86
N HIS A 161 17.47 11.42 10.07
CA HIS A 161 16.31 12.12 9.56
C HIS A 161 16.55 12.41 8.08
N ASP A 162 15.67 11.89 7.23
CA ASP A 162 15.72 12.15 5.79
C ASP A 162 15.17 13.56 5.54
N SER A 163 16.01 14.44 5.00
CA SER A 163 15.61 15.79 4.58
C SER A 163 14.74 15.77 3.33
N ASP A 164 14.72 14.67 2.57
CA ASP A 164 13.81 14.45 1.46
C ASP A 164 13.48 12.96 1.24
N VAL A 165 12.18 12.66 1.21
CA VAL A 165 11.64 11.41 0.67
C VAL A 165 11.42 11.66 -0.82
N PHE A 166 12.19 10.99 -1.68
CA PHE A 166 12.15 11.08 -3.15
C PHE A 166 10.75 10.91 -3.79
N TRP A 167 9.77 10.38 -3.04
CA TRP A 167 8.39 10.21 -3.51
C TRP A 167 7.47 11.37 -3.20
N ASP A 168 7.91 12.33 -2.39
CA ASP A 168 7.05 13.42 -1.94
C ASP A 168 7.23 14.66 -2.80
N ILE A 169 6.54 14.64 -3.93
CA ILE A 169 6.32 15.75 -4.86
C ILE A 169 5.72 17.00 -4.14
N TYR A 170 5.46 16.92 -2.83
CA TYR A 170 4.83 17.96 -2.01
C TYR A 170 5.75 18.72 -1.03
N HIS A 171 6.97 18.28 -0.72
CA HIS A 171 7.90 19.05 0.16
C HIS A 171 8.79 20.06 -0.59
N PHE A 172 8.70 20.12 -1.92
CA PHE A 172 9.35 21.11 -2.80
C PHE A 172 9.05 22.60 -2.48
N LYS A 173 8.17 22.92 -1.53
CA LYS A 173 7.47 24.21 -1.54
C LYS A 173 8.01 25.31 -0.65
N ASP A 174 8.72 25.03 0.44
CA ASP A 174 8.97 26.10 1.40
C ASP A 174 10.41 26.61 1.41
N TRP A 175 11.42 25.75 1.19
CA TRP A 175 12.84 26.12 1.41
C TRP A 175 13.76 25.81 0.23
N LYS A 176 13.30 25.06 -0.77
CA LYS A 176 14.08 24.75 -1.98
C LYS A 176 15.52 24.31 -1.68
N ASP A 177 15.70 23.39 -0.74
CA ASP A 177 17.01 22.97 -0.23
C ASP A 177 17.43 21.61 -0.81
N PHE A 178 17.86 21.62 -2.08
CA PHE A 178 18.16 20.40 -2.86
C PHE A 178 19.51 19.77 -2.58
N ILE A 179 20.37 20.47 -1.83
CA ILE A 179 21.71 19.99 -1.52
C ILE A 179 21.80 19.37 -0.13
N ASN A 180 20.76 19.50 0.69
CA ASN A 180 20.65 18.89 2.00
C ASN A 180 20.09 17.46 1.89
N ILE A 181 20.94 16.47 2.17
CA ILE A 181 20.64 15.07 1.84
C ILE A 181 20.05 14.30 3.01
N ARG A 182 20.63 14.53 4.20
CA ARG A 182 20.25 13.83 5.42
C ARG A 182 20.87 14.46 6.65
N ASP A 183 20.14 14.41 7.76
CA ASP A 183 20.68 14.64 9.08
C ASP A 183 21.05 13.32 9.76
N LEU A 184 22.30 13.22 10.22
CA LEU A 184 22.81 12.07 10.96
C LEU A 184 23.19 12.47 12.39
N CYS A 185 22.55 11.84 13.36
CA CYS A 185 23.04 11.86 14.73
C CYS A 185 24.10 10.78 14.89
N VAL A 186 25.30 11.20 15.25
CA VAL A 186 26.50 10.36 15.29
C VAL A 186 27.13 10.43 16.68
N VAL A 187 27.60 9.28 17.17
CA VAL A 187 28.39 9.16 18.41
C VAL A 187 29.73 8.49 18.10
N TRP A 188 30.76 8.80 18.88
CA TRP A 188 32.11 8.25 18.74
C TRP A 188 32.75 8.05 20.12
N GLY A 189 34.05 7.73 20.14
CA GLY A 189 34.83 7.66 21.38
C GLY A 189 34.29 6.69 22.43
N ASP A 190 34.30 7.16 23.67
CA ASP A 190 33.92 6.44 24.88
C ASP A 190 32.46 6.00 24.87
N ASN A 191 31.59 6.76 24.20
CA ASN A 191 30.19 6.36 24.02
C ASN A 191 30.07 5.00 23.33
N VAL A 192 30.90 4.75 22.31
CA VAL A 192 30.89 3.50 21.54
C VAL A 192 31.70 2.41 22.24
N THR A 193 32.90 2.73 22.75
CA THR A 193 33.79 1.72 23.37
C THR A 193 33.19 1.13 24.65
N SER A 194 32.56 1.96 25.49
CA SER A 194 31.85 1.50 26.69
C SER A 194 30.53 0.78 26.38
N GLY A 195 29.97 1.03 25.20
CA GLY A 195 28.65 0.52 24.77
C GLY A 195 27.46 1.27 25.37
N VAL A 196 27.68 2.32 26.17
CA VAL A 196 26.62 3.11 26.80
C VAL A 196 25.65 3.72 25.78
N PHE A 197 26.13 4.02 24.57
CA PHE A 197 25.29 4.55 23.49
C PHE A 197 24.08 3.66 23.17
N ARG A 198 24.16 2.35 23.46
CA ARG A 198 23.07 1.38 23.20
C ARG A 198 21.92 1.48 24.20
N ASP A 199 22.17 2.10 25.36
CA ASP A 199 21.23 2.24 26.47
C ASP A 199 20.51 3.61 26.44
N MET A 200 20.76 4.40 25.40
CA MET A 200 20.15 5.71 25.16
C MET A 200 19.00 5.61 24.16
N GLN A 201 18.09 6.57 24.24
CA GLN A 201 17.03 6.80 23.27
C GLN A 201 17.38 8.00 22.40
N TYR A 202 17.25 7.86 21.09
CA TYR A 202 17.60 8.90 20.13
C TYR A 202 16.40 9.24 19.25
N HIS A 203 16.19 10.52 19.02
CA HIS A 203 15.22 11.03 18.06
C HIS A 203 15.82 12.20 17.31
N ASN A 204 15.88 12.12 15.97
CA ASN A 204 16.47 13.18 15.16
C ASN A 204 15.42 14.00 14.43
N SER A 205 15.66 15.31 14.35
CA SER A 205 14.96 16.26 13.49
C SER A 205 15.95 17.07 12.68
N THR A 206 15.45 17.96 11.81
CA THR A 206 16.26 18.85 10.97
C THR A 206 17.26 19.73 11.75
N TRP A 207 17.02 19.96 13.04
CA TRP A 207 17.78 20.91 13.86
C TRP A 207 18.33 20.33 15.16
N THR A 208 17.93 19.13 15.55
CA THR A 208 18.31 18.60 16.86
C THR A 208 18.31 17.08 16.87
N CYS A 209 19.42 16.51 17.33
CA CYS A 209 19.41 15.14 17.84
C CYS A 209 19.01 15.17 19.31
N TRP A 210 17.81 14.70 19.60
CA TRP A 210 17.30 14.52 20.95
C TRP A 210 17.80 13.20 21.52
N ILE A 211 18.42 13.28 22.70
CA ILE A 211 19.03 12.16 23.38
C ILE A 211 18.46 12.10 24.79
N SER A 212 17.98 10.93 25.20
CA SER A 212 17.43 10.76 26.54
C SER A 212 17.70 9.36 27.09
N THR A 213 17.63 9.25 28.41
CA THR A 213 17.66 7.98 29.11
C THR A 213 16.84 8.08 30.39
N GLY A 214 16.23 6.96 30.80
CA GLY A 214 15.55 6.85 32.10
C GLY A 214 16.49 6.49 33.25
N SER A 215 17.77 6.26 32.99
CA SER A 215 18.76 5.79 33.96
C SER A 215 19.79 6.87 34.27
N ALA A 216 19.86 7.30 35.54
CA ALA A 216 20.88 8.23 36.00
C ALA A 216 22.30 7.68 35.84
N GLU A 217 22.48 6.36 36.05
CA GLU A 217 23.76 5.69 35.83
C GLU A 217 24.18 5.72 34.36
N THR A 218 23.24 5.49 33.43
CA THR A 218 23.51 5.60 31.99
C THR A 218 23.87 7.04 31.62
N ALA A 219 23.14 8.03 32.13
CA ALA A 219 23.42 9.44 31.87
C ALA A 219 24.81 9.89 32.38
N GLN A 220 25.28 9.33 33.50
CA GLN A 220 26.61 9.59 34.05
C GLN A 220 27.74 8.94 33.25
N ARG A 221 27.49 7.76 32.65
CA ARG A 221 28.47 7.05 31.82
C ARG A 221 28.56 7.59 30.39
N PHE A 222 27.56 8.33 29.93
CA PHE A 222 27.49 8.87 28.58
C PHE A 222 28.34 10.14 28.46
N ALA A 223 29.25 10.18 27.49
CA ALA A 223 30.09 11.33 27.17
C ALA A 223 29.32 12.31 26.29
N TRP A 224 28.83 13.40 26.89
CA TRP A 224 27.92 14.36 26.23
C TRP A 224 28.61 15.25 25.18
N ASP A 225 29.94 15.26 25.15
CA ASP A 225 30.79 15.94 24.18
C ASP A 225 31.21 15.04 22.99
N GLN A 226 30.87 13.75 23.03
CA GLN A 226 31.18 12.76 21.99
C GLN A 226 29.94 12.35 21.18
N LEU A 227 29.18 13.38 20.78
CA LEU A 227 28.00 13.28 19.92
C LEU A 227 27.86 14.53 19.06
N SER A 228 27.30 14.39 17.85
CA SER A 228 26.90 15.53 17.04
C SER A 228 25.71 15.21 16.15
N ASN A 229 24.91 16.23 15.85
CA ASN A 229 23.93 16.18 14.78
C ASN A 229 24.53 16.80 13.52
N ASN A 230 24.70 15.98 12.48
CA ASN A 230 25.42 16.33 11.27
C ASN A 230 24.42 16.54 10.14
N HIS A 231 24.34 17.77 9.66
CA HIS A 231 23.52 18.16 8.52
C HIS A 231 24.35 18.08 7.24
N LEU A 232 24.12 17.04 6.45
CA LEU A 232 25.01 16.69 5.33
C LEU A 232 24.55 17.30 4.02
N LEU A 233 25.41 18.14 3.45
CA LEU A 233 25.20 18.81 2.17
C LEU A 233 26.08 18.20 1.09
N THR A 234 25.54 17.97 -0.10
CA THR A 234 26.35 17.70 -1.30
C THR A 234 25.56 17.98 -2.57
N HIS A 235 26.29 18.22 -3.66
CA HIS A 235 25.72 18.26 -5.02
C HIS A 235 26.23 17.12 -5.90
N ASP A 236 27.10 16.26 -5.37
CA ASP A 236 27.63 15.10 -6.07
C ASP A 236 26.64 13.92 -5.94
N PRO A 237 26.11 13.38 -7.06
CA PRO A 237 25.15 12.28 -7.01
C PRO A 237 25.71 10.98 -6.38
N ALA A 238 27.01 10.71 -6.49
CA ALA A 238 27.61 9.53 -5.89
C ALA A 238 27.70 9.66 -4.37
N ILE A 239 28.07 10.85 -3.87
CA ILE A 239 28.09 11.15 -2.43
C ILE A 239 26.66 11.16 -1.87
N HIS A 240 25.70 11.73 -2.62
CA HIS A 240 24.29 11.71 -2.29
C HIS A 240 23.80 10.29 -1.99
N GLU A 241 24.00 9.36 -2.93
CA GLU A 241 23.58 7.96 -2.75
C GLU A 241 24.34 7.28 -1.59
N ALA A 242 25.62 7.58 -1.41
CA ALA A 242 26.40 7.07 -0.29
C ALA A 242 25.81 7.49 1.06
N ILE A 243 25.44 8.76 1.23
CA ILE A 243 24.79 9.29 2.43
C ILE A 243 23.41 8.64 2.64
N LYS A 244 22.59 8.54 1.57
CA LYS A 244 21.25 7.91 1.65
C LYS A 244 21.32 6.43 2.02
N SER A 245 22.41 5.76 1.66
CA SER A 245 22.63 4.35 1.99
C SER A 245 22.95 4.10 3.47
N ALA A 246 23.28 5.15 4.25
CA ALA A 246 23.55 5.02 5.68
C ALA A 246 22.30 4.57 6.44
N GLU A 247 22.48 3.73 7.44
CA GLU A 247 21.39 3.22 8.28
C GLU A 247 21.80 3.16 9.76
N LEU A 248 20.81 3.01 10.64
CA LEU A 248 21.05 2.91 12.08
C LEU A 248 22.05 1.80 12.44
N GLY A 249 23.02 2.17 13.26
CA GLY A 249 24.11 1.33 13.75
C GLY A 249 25.32 1.23 12.84
N ASP A 250 25.28 1.79 11.62
CA ASP A 250 26.42 1.80 10.70
C ASP A 250 27.58 2.60 11.30
N GLN A 251 28.80 2.11 11.11
CA GLN A 251 30.01 2.92 11.30
C GLN A 251 30.30 3.63 9.99
N ILE A 252 30.46 4.95 10.07
CA ILE A 252 30.69 5.82 8.92
C ILE A 252 32.02 6.54 9.06
N HIS A 253 32.50 7.01 7.92
CA HIS A 253 33.59 7.95 7.75
C HIS A 253 33.08 9.07 6.85
N LEU A 254 33.20 10.32 7.30
CA LEU A 254 32.86 11.48 6.50
C LEU A 254 34.03 12.46 6.48
N ARG A 255 34.23 13.11 5.32
CA ARG A 255 35.19 14.19 5.13
C ARG A 255 34.56 15.31 4.32
N GLY A 256 34.82 16.54 4.70
CA GLY A 256 34.30 17.72 4.02
C GLY A 256 34.68 19.00 4.73
N GLN A 257 33.82 20.01 4.68
CA GLN A 257 34.00 21.25 5.41
C GLN A 257 32.79 21.57 6.29
N LEU A 258 33.04 22.01 7.52
CA LEU A 258 32.04 22.75 8.28
C LEU A 258 31.77 24.06 7.53
N ALA A 259 30.55 24.25 7.06
CA ALA A 259 30.22 25.32 6.15
C ALA A 259 28.90 26.00 6.52
N ARG A 260 28.83 27.30 6.24
CA ARG A 260 27.55 28.00 6.13
C ARG A 260 27.09 27.89 4.69
N TYR A 261 25.77 27.89 4.48
CA TYR A 261 25.24 27.98 3.13
C TYR A 261 24.00 28.83 3.07
N SER A 262 23.78 29.42 1.91
CA SER A 262 22.59 30.20 1.58
C SER A 262 22.23 29.99 0.13
N HIS A 263 21.02 30.39 -0.26
CA HIS A 263 20.68 30.48 -1.67
C HIS A 263 19.87 31.75 -1.96
N THR A 264 19.84 32.13 -3.23
CA THR A 264 19.23 33.39 -3.73
C THR A 264 17.74 33.56 -3.43
N GLY A 265 17.08 32.52 -2.90
CA GLY A 265 15.67 32.52 -2.49
C GLY A 265 15.43 32.99 -1.05
N GLY A 266 16.46 33.39 -0.31
CA GLY A 266 16.33 33.99 1.03
C GLY A 266 16.59 33.04 2.20
N PHE A 267 17.01 31.80 1.94
CA PHE A 267 17.43 30.86 2.97
C PHE A 267 18.92 31.05 3.30
N ALA A 268 19.25 30.95 4.58
CA ALA A 268 20.62 30.85 5.07
C ALA A 268 20.66 29.95 6.30
N ARG A 269 21.70 29.12 6.41
CA ARG A 269 21.95 28.24 7.55
C ARG A 269 23.42 28.24 7.92
N GLY A 270 23.68 28.31 9.22
CA GLY A 270 25.02 28.27 9.80
C GLY A 270 25.52 26.86 10.08
N THR A 271 26.70 26.77 10.70
CA THR A 271 27.27 25.54 11.26
C THR A 271 27.76 25.82 12.67
N SER A 272 27.63 24.83 13.56
CA SER A 272 28.44 24.75 14.77
C SER A 272 29.92 24.56 14.39
N THR A 273 30.81 25.12 15.20
CA THR A 273 32.27 24.96 15.12
C THR A 273 32.89 24.62 16.47
N THR A 274 32.06 24.32 17.47
CA THR A 274 32.46 23.96 18.85
C THR A 274 31.82 22.62 19.22
N ARG A 275 32.31 21.96 20.27
CA ARG A 275 31.75 20.71 20.80
C ARG A 275 30.94 20.90 22.08
N ALA A 276 30.92 22.13 22.60
CA ALA A 276 30.28 22.46 23.87
C ALA A 276 28.90 23.12 23.71
N ASP A 277 28.46 23.35 22.48
CA ASP A 277 27.14 23.91 22.22
C ASP A 277 26.04 22.86 22.37
N THR A 278 24.87 23.31 22.80
CA THR A 278 23.71 22.45 23.06
C THR A 278 22.45 23.08 22.49
N GLY A 279 21.47 22.26 22.12
CA GLY A 279 20.18 22.73 21.61
C GLY A 279 20.23 23.24 20.17
N ASN A 280 19.33 24.18 19.84
CA ASN A 280 19.21 24.80 18.51
C ASN A 280 20.43 25.66 18.18
N GLY A 281 21.47 25.03 17.64
CA GLY A 281 22.75 25.67 17.34
C GLY A 281 23.92 24.67 17.29
N ALA A 282 23.78 23.52 17.95
CA ALA A 282 24.78 22.45 18.01
C ALA A 282 24.88 21.58 16.75
N CYS A 283 24.14 21.93 15.69
CA CYS A 283 24.22 21.19 14.44
C CYS A 283 25.46 21.59 13.64
N GLU A 284 26.20 20.58 13.22
CA GLU A 284 27.32 20.72 12.28
C GLU A 284 26.74 20.67 10.87
N THR A 285 26.82 21.77 10.13
CA THR A 285 26.45 21.78 8.72
C THR A 285 27.70 21.51 7.90
N ILE A 286 27.69 20.40 7.16
CA ILE A 286 28.88 19.85 6.54
C ILE A 286 28.67 19.76 5.04
N TYR A 287 29.48 20.47 4.28
CA TYR A 287 29.60 20.23 2.86
C TYR A 287 30.50 19.01 2.63
N VAL A 288 29.91 17.90 2.22
CA VAL A 288 30.54 16.58 2.18
C VAL A 288 31.24 16.36 0.84
N GLU A 289 32.53 16.03 0.93
CA GLU A 289 33.37 15.64 -0.20
C GLU A 289 33.60 14.13 -0.27
N GLN A 290 33.54 13.44 0.87
CA GLN A 290 33.70 12.00 0.95
C GLN A 290 32.79 11.44 2.03
N PHE A 291 32.12 10.34 1.71
CA PHE A 291 31.29 9.61 2.65
C PHE A 291 31.47 8.11 2.41
N GLY A 292 31.68 7.34 3.48
CA GLY A 292 31.87 5.90 3.40
C GLY A 292 31.29 5.20 4.61
N ILE A 293 30.64 4.06 4.38
CA ILE A 293 30.24 3.14 5.45
C ILE A 293 31.39 2.18 5.67
N THR A 294 32.11 2.34 6.77
CA THR A 294 33.25 1.46 7.13
C THR A 294 32.77 0.12 7.68
N ARG A 295 31.61 0.10 8.36
CA ARG A 295 30.95 -1.13 8.82
C ARG A 295 29.44 -1.02 8.71
N LYS A 296 28.84 -1.94 7.96
CA LYS A 296 27.39 -2.02 7.78
C LYS A 296 26.75 -2.83 8.90
N ALA A 297 25.87 -2.22 9.68
CA ALA A 297 25.13 -2.91 10.72
C ALA A 297 24.07 -3.83 10.12
N ASN A 298 23.81 -4.96 10.78
CA ASN A 298 22.67 -5.87 10.56
C ASN A 298 22.24 -6.13 9.09
N PRO A 299 23.15 -6.33 8.11
CA PRO A 299 22.74 -6.49 6.71
C PRO A 299 21.84 -7.72 6.49
N GLY A 300 22.09 -8.79 7.26
CA GLY A 300 21.26 -9.99 7.25
C GLY A 300 19.81 -9.74 7.69
N TRP A 301 19.61 -9.05 8.81
CA TRP A 301 18.27 -8.70 9.30
C TRP A 301 17.53 -7.77 8.33
N ARG A 302 18.25 -6.84 7.70
CA ARG A 302 17.69 -5.94 6.68
C ARG A 302 17.25 -6.69 5.43
N LEU A 303 18.03 -7.70 5.00
CA LEU A 303 17.63 -8.58 3.91
C LEU A 303 16.39 -9.40 4.28
N ILE A 304 16.39 -10.05 5.45
CA ILE A 304 15.24 -10.83 5.96
C ILE A 304 13.99 -9.95 6.00
N TYR A 305 14.09 -8.73 6.51
CA TYR A 305 12.98 -7.78 6.55
C TYR A 305 12.43 -7.46 5.15
N ARG A 306 13.31 -7.13 4.19
CA ARG A 306 12.88 -6.83 2.81
C ARG A 306 12.18 -8.01 2.16
N LEU A 307 12.73 -9.22 2.31
CA LEU A 307 12.13 -10.45 1.76
C LEU A 307 10.80 -10.78 2.44
N ALA A 308 10.71 -10.62 3.76
CA ALA A 308 9.48 -10.86 4.52
C ALA A 308 8.37 -9.87 4.12
N VAL A 309 8.70 -8.58 3.96
CA VAL A 309 7.75 -7.56 3.46
C VAL A 309 7.30 -7.88 2.04
N ALA A 310 8.23 -8.17 1.12
CA ALA A 310 7.89 -8.52 -0.25
C ALA A 310 6.94 -9.73 -0.31
N LEU A 311 7.23 -10.79 0.46
CA LEU A 311 6.39 -11.98 0.56
C LEU A 311 5.01 -11.66 1.16
N THR A 312 4.96 -10.79 2.17
CA THR A 312 3.70 -10.32 2.77
C THR A 312 2.83 -9.63 1.73
N LEU A 313 3.40 -8.70 0.95
CA LEU A 313 2.68 -7.95 -0.09
C LEU A 313 2.22 -8.86 -1.24
N THR A 314 3.07 -9.78 -1.69
CA THR A 314 2.70 -10.76 -2.72
C THR A 314 1.59 -11.68 -2.25
N ALA A 315 1.65 -12.17 -1.01
CA ALA A 315 0.59 -13.02 -0.45
C ALA A 315 -0.72 -12.24 -0.27
N LEU A 316 -0.66 -10.98 0.17
CA LEU A 316 -1.82 -10.09 0.26
C LEU A 316 -2.47 -9.87 -1.09
N LEU A 317 -1.69 -9.59 -2.14
CA LEU A 317 -2.19 -9.45 -3.51
C LEU A 317 -2.86 -10.76 -3.97
N GLY A 318 -2.26 -11.91 -3.67
CA GLY A 318 -2.86 -13.22 -3.95
C GLY A 318 -4.20 -13.40 -3.24
N LEU A 319 -4.31 -13.03 -1.96
CA LEU A 319 -5.57 -13.07 -1.21
C LEU A 319 -6.63 -12.14 -1.81
N ILE A 320 -6.26 -10.93 -2.24
CA ILE A 320 -7.16 -10.00 -2.92
C ILE A 320 -7.68 -10.62 -4.22
N VAL A 321 -6.80 -11.20 -5.04
CA VAL A 321 -7.22 -11.90 -6.27
C VAL A 321 -8.17 -13.05 -5.95
N MET A 322 -7.90 -13.82 -4.89
CA MET A 322 -8.78 -14.90 -4.45
C MET A 322 -10.18 -14.41 -4.08
N LEU A 323 -10.35 -13.20 -3.54
CA LEU A 323 -11.68 -12.63 -3.28
C LEU A 323 -12.52 -12.48 -4.55
N PHE A 324 -11.91 -12.13 -5.68
CA PHE A 324 -12.59 -11.98 -6.97
C PHE A 324 -12.82 -13.32 -7.70
N VAL A 325 -12.04 -14.35 -7.37
CA VAL A 325 -12.18 -15.72 -7.93
C VAL A 325 -13.03 -16.62 -7.01
N ALA A 326 -13.48 -16.10 -5.86
CA ALA A 326 -14.25 -16.84 -4.88
C ALA A 326 -15.53 -17.42 -5.52
N PRO A 327 -15.77 -18.74 -5.40
CA PRO A 327 -16.97 -19.34 -5.97
C PRO A 327 -18.20 -18.77 -5.25
N VAL A 328 -19.12 -18.18 -6.02
CA VAL A 328 -20.40 -17.66 -5.50
C VAL A 328 -21.12 -18.80 -4.79
N ARG A 329 -21.29 -18.68 -3.47
CA ARG A 329 -22.14 -19.60 -2.72
C ARG A 329 -23.57 -19.35 -3.15
N ALA A 330 -24.16 -20.29 -3.89
CA ALA A 330 -25.62 -20.32 -4.01
C ALA A 330 -26.19 -20.49 -2.59
N LEU A 331 -26.90 -19.47 -2.10
CA LEU A 331 -27.72 -19.58 -0.90
C LEU A 331 -28.66 -20.76 -1.11
N LYS A 332 -28.56 -21.79 -0.26
CA LYS A 332 -29.46 -22.93 -0.24
C LYS A 332 -30.76 -22.57 0.44
#